data_AF-C9ZDI9-F1
#
_entry.id   AF-C9ZDI9-F1
#
_cell.length_a   1.000
_cell.length_b   1.000
_cell.length_c   1.000
_cell.angle_alpha   90.00
_cell.angle_beta   90.00
_cell.angle_gamma   90.00
#
_symmetry.space_group_name_H-M   'P 1'
#
loop_
_entity.id
_entity.type
_entity.pdbx_description
1 polymer ?
#
loop_
_entity_poly.entity_id
_entity_poly.type
_entity_poly.pdbx_seq_one_letter_code
_entity_poly.pdbx_strand_id
1 'polypeptide(L)'
;MTDMPPDRLDALIKHPFHRENAEGLIRFIRDLRECHGPEDFVAFQHDLLTATLEASHARAARNRVIKRLKRGEKLPADAPELVAGNHHDVDDWRLESDVLERIGRQLRSVGDAMAWRAFGYDRRYILTLRRNEAPGPMTLAKEGTVHEVQFMQQQWTEYRRFAMLHDLTNCLRIGDATVFDTPDENNLQTIYLHELKTNPKRREGAQLARTRMAAEALDVNGPLPGPDKARLIETGIPYASHLSALRDAFDYAHREGLKTMRVPGQRALLALDIPAAGNRWGPQEATRQFHSAYAALLRRTRLTGQQICFGSGDNAARNTMAPPWGIYPLQPAECAGLIADVLVFTVTMSSDNFIEELHKAGLNAEWVLAEGADMAPLQPVVAIYGHGHRVVMARAEIERLLLELTHLDTWARGVERLLQMGVAGWQPWPYFTDEHKVWA
;
A
#
# COMPACT_ATOMS: atom_id res chain seq x y z
N MET A 1 -0.31 -2.28 -15.73
CA MET A 1 0.95 -1.70 -16.23
C MET A 1 0.61 -0.34 -16.80
N THR A 2 1.25 0.70 -16.30
CA THR A 2 0.93 2.12 -16.54
C THR A 2 0.89 2.50 -18.02
N ASP A 3 -0.08 3.32 -18.42
CA ASP A 3 -0.20 4.00 -19.75
C ASP A 3 0.95 4.98 -20.06
N MET A 4 2.10 4.84 -19.41
CA MET A 4 3.26 5.71 -19.59
C MET A 4 4.13 5.17 -20.74
N PRO A 5 4.50 6.02 -21.72
CA PRO A 5 5.41 5.61 -22.79
C PRO A 5 6.71 5.01 -22.23
N PRO A 6 7.25 3.92 -22.82
CA PRO A 6 8.45 3.23 -22.31
C PRO A 6 9.64 4.16 -22.09
N ASP A 7 9.86 5.14 -22.98
CA ASP A 7 10.97 6.08 -22.88
C ASP A 7 10.83 7.02 -21.66
N ARG A 8 9.59 7.38 -21.30
CA ARG A 8 9.32 8.19 -20.11
C ARG A 8 9.49 7.40 -18.82
N LEU A 9 9.16 6.11 -18.84
CA LEU A 9 9.40 5.21 -17.72
C LEU A 9 10.91 5.03 -17.48
N ASP A 10 11.69 4.84 -18.54
CA ASP A 10 13.15 4.72 -18.46
C ASP A 10 13.79 6.01 -17.94
N ALA A 11 13.37 7.17 -18.45
CA ALA A 11 13.83 8.46 -17.97
C ALA A 11 13.50 8.69 -16.48
N LEU A 12 12.32 8.26 -16.04
CA LEU A 12 11.90 8.36 -14.64
C LEU A 12 12.77 7.48 -13.73
N ILE A 13 12.94 6.19 -14.07
CA ILE A 13 13.74 5.24 -13.27
C ILE A 13 15.21 5.66 -13.19
N LYS A 14 15.74 6.28 -14.25
CA LYS A 14 17.12 6.77 -14.29
C LYS A 14 17.30 8.16 -13.69
N HIS A 15 16.21 8.85 -13.35
CA HIS A 15 16.27 10.21 -12.83
C HIS A 15 17.07 10.26 -11.52
N PRO A 16 18.01 11.19 -11.34
CA PRO A 16 18.86 11.24 -10.14
C PRO A 16 18.08 11.28 -8.83
N PHE A 17 17.04 12.12 -8.72
CA PHE A 17 16.17 12.13 -7.53
C PHE A 17 15.50 10.78 -7.22
N HIS A 18 15.12 10.00 -8.24
CA HIS A 18 14.48 8.71 -8.02
C HIS A 18 15.49 7.69 -7.48
N ARG A 19 16.74 7.70 -8.00
CA ARG A 19 17.84 6.85 -7.51
C ARG A 19 18.26 7.20 -6.08
N GLU A 20 18.44 8.49 -5.80
CA GLU A 20 18.76 8.96 -4.45
C GLU A 20 17.65 8.60 -3.46
N ASN A 21 16.38 8.79 -3.85
CA ASN A 21 15.26 8.38 -3.01
C ASN A 21 15.23 6.86 -2.80
N ALA A 22 15.61 6.04 -3.78
CA ALA A 22 15.67 4.59 -3.60
C ALA A 22 16.64 4.19 -2.47
N GLU A 23 17.81 4.83 -2.38
CA GLU A 23 18.75 4.62 -1.27
C GLU A 23 18.16 5.12 0.07
N GLY A 24 17.50 6.28 0.05
CA GLY A 24 16.78 6.82 1.20
C GLY A 24 15.68 5.88 1.71
N LEU A 25 14.90 5.26 0.83
CA LEU A 25 13.88 4.28 1.17
C LEU A 25 14.49 3.04 1.85
N ILE A 26 15.64 2.56 1.39
CA ILE A 26 16.34 1.42 2.03
C ILE A 26 16.68 1.76 3.48
N ARG A 27 17.24 2.96 3.70
CA ARG A 27 17.56 3.47 5.04
C ARG A 27 16.30 3.55 5.89
N PHE A 28 15.24 4.23 5.43
CA PHE A 28 14.01 4.35 6.21
C PHE A 28 13.38 3.00 6.55
N ILE A 29 13.38 2.02 5.64
CA ILE A 29 12.81 0.69 5.94
C ILE A 29 13.66 -0.03 6.99
N ARG A 30 14.98 0.13 6.97
CA ARG A 30 15.88 -0.42 8.00
C ARG A 30 15.62 0.25 9.35
N ASP A 31 15.65 1.58 9.40
CA ASP A 31 15.47 2.35 10.63
C ASP A 31 14.10 2.05 11.26
N LEU A 32 13.04 1.96 10.44
CA LEU A 32 11.71 1.56 10.91
C LEU A 32 11.70 0.16 11.54
N ARG A 33 12.47 -0.78 10.98
CA ARG A 33 12.60 -2.14 11.53
C ARG A 33 13.34 -2.18 12.86
N GLU A 34 14.12 -1.16 13.16
CA GLU A 34 14.87 -0.98 14.40
C GLU A 34 14.08 -0.16 15.45
N CYS A 35 12.91 0.39 15.10
CA CYS A 35 12.05 1.07 16.09
C CYS A 35 11.44 0.07 17.09
N HIS A 36 11.78 0.20 18.36
CA HIS A 36 11.30 -0.68 19.44
C HIS A 36 10.44 0.07 20.47
N GLY A 37 10.57 1.39 20.57
CA GLY A 37 9.80 2.20 21.51
C GLY A 37 9.33 3.54 20.94
N PRO A 38 8.52 4.29 21.72
CA PRO A 38 7.98 5.59 21.31
C PRO A 38 9.05 6.61 20.87
N GLU A 39 10.22 6.60 21.52
CA GLU A 39 11.33 7.51 21.17
C GLU A 39 11.85 7.27 19.75
N ASP A 40 12.03 5.99 19.37
CA ASP A 40 12.48 5.62 18.04
C ASP A 40 11.46 6.06 16.99
N PHE A 41 10.17 5.89 17.26
CA PHE A 41 9.10 6.33 16.36
C PHE A 41 9.03 7.85 16.22
N VAL A 42 9.27 8.61 17.28
CA VAL A 42 9.34 10.08 17.22
C VAL A 42 10.50 10.53 16.35
N ALA A 43 11.70 9.96 16.55
CA ALA A 43 12.87 10.28 15.75
C ALA A 43 12.65 9.89 14.28
N PHE A 44 12.17 8.68 14.03
CA PHE A 44 11.85 8.18 12.70
C PHE A 44 10.82 9.06 11.97
N GLN A 45 9.72 9.41 12.64
CA GLN A 45 8.68 10.26 12.07
C GLN A 45 9.21 11.64 11.71
N HIS A 46 10.09 12.22 12.54
CA HIS A 46 10.71 13.51 12.27
C HIS A 46 11.55 13.48 10.97
N ASP A 47 12.35 12.44 10.78
CA ASP A 47 13.19 12.29 9.59
C ASP A 47 12.34 12.05 8.34
N LEU A 48 11.30 11.21 8.45
CA LEU A 48 10.36 10.95 7.36
C LEU A 48 9.57 12.22 6.98
N LEU A 49 9.12 12.98 7.98
CA LEU A 49 8.44 14.27 7.81
C LEU A 49 9.33 15.26 7.05
N THR A 50 10.60 15.37 7.46
CA THR A 50 11.58 16.25 6.84
C THR A 50 11.74 15.91 5.36
N ALA A 51 12.02 14.64 5.03
CA ALA A 51 12.15 14.19 3.64
C ALA A 51 10.87 14.43 2.81
N THR A 52 9.69 14.20 3.40
CA THR A 52 8.40 14.39 2.71
C THR A 52 8.13 15.86 2.41
N LEU A 53 8.48 16.76 3.34
CA LEU A 53 8.34 18.20 3.17
C LEU A 53 9.33 18.75 2.14
N GLU A 54 10.57 18.25 2.12
CA GLU A 54 11.59 18.60 1.12
C GLU A 54 11.12 18.24 -0.30
N ALA A 55 10.64 17.00 -0.50
CA ALA A 55 10.10 16.58 -1.79
C ALA A 55 8.89 17.43 -2.23
N SER A 56 7.99 17.72 -1.30
CA SER A 56 6.81 18.56 -1.56
C SER A 56 7.17 20.01 -1.90
N HIS A 57 8.14 20.58 -1.20
CA HIS A 57 8.66 21.93 -1.46
C HIS A 57 9.37 22.00 -2.82
N ALA A 58 10.25 21.04 -3.12
CA ALA A 58 10.94 20.94 -4.40
C ALA A 58 9.92 20.87 -5.55
N ARG A 59 8.90 20.00 -5.43
CA ARG A 59 7.82 19.86 -6.43
C ARG A 59 7.06 21.16 -6.62
N ALA A 60 6.69 21.84 -5.52
CA ALA A 60 5.99 23.11 -5.58
C ALA A 60 6.81 24.17 -6.34
N ALA A 61 8.12 24.24 -6.11
CA ALA A 61 9.01 25.15 -6.81
C ALA A 61 9.03 24.87 -8.33
N ARG A 62 9.13 23.60 -8.75
CA ARG A 62 9.09 23.21 -10.18
C ARG A 62 7.73 23.53 -10.81
N ASN A 63 6.63 23.29 -10.09
CA ASN A 63 5.29 23.67 -10.55
C ASN A 63 5.11 25.18 -10.76
N ARG A 64 5.80 26.04 -9.99
CA ARG A 64 5.83 27.49 -10.24
C ARG A 64 6.52 27.80 -11.58
N VAL A 65 7.65 27.16 -11.86
CA VAL A 65 8.38 27.32 -13.13
C VAL A 65 7.54 26.85 -14.31
N ILE A 66 6.94 25.66 -14.24
CA ILE A 66 6.04 25.11 -15.28
C ILE A 66 4.91 26.09 -15.60
N LYS A 67 4.26 26.67 -14.57
CA LYS A 67 3.17 27.63 -14.76
C LYS A 67 3.62 28.89 -15.49
N ARG A 68 4.84 29.38 -15.24
CA ARG A 68 5.40 30.56 -15.90
C ARG A 68 5.76 30.29 -17.35
N LEU A 69 6.50 29.20 -17.61
CA LEU A 69 6.89 28.82 -18.97
C LEU A 69 5.67 28.56 -19.87
N LYS A 70 4.59 27.96 -19.34
CA LYS A 70 3.31 27.79 -20.06
C LYS A 70 2.67 29.12 -20.50
N ARG A 71 2.99 30.23 -19.82
CA ARG A 71 2.52 31.58 -20.16
C ARG A 71 3.48 32.33 -21.10
N GLY A 72 4.55 31.68 -21.54
CA GLY A 72 5.62 32.32 -22.33
C GLY A 72 6.49 33.26 -21.50
N GLU A 73 6.43 33.19 -20.17
CA GLU A 73 7.26 34.01 -19.28
C GLU A 73 8.68 33.44 -19.15
N LYS A 74 9.66 34.30 -18.90
CA LYS A 74 11.05 33.88 -18.61
C LYS A 74 11.12 33.13 -17.27
N LEU A 75 12.14 32.28 -17.16
CA LEU A 75 12.52 31.63 -15.91
C LEU A 75 12.75 32.68 -14.82
N PRO A 76 12.21 32.48 -13.61
CA PRO A 76 12.47 33.38 -12.50
C PRO A 76 13.93 33.28 -12.05
N ALA A 77 14.48 34.36 -11.49
CA ALA A 77 15.89 34.40 -11.08
C ALA A 77 16.21 33.42 -9.94
N ASP A 78 15.20 33.10 -9.11
CA ASP A 78 15.24 32.12 -8.03
C ASP A 78 14.71 30.75 -8.48
N ALA A 79 14.67 30.47 -9.80
CA ALA A 79 14.31 29.14 -10.28
C ALA A 79 15.25 28.09 -9.68
N PRO A 80 14.72 26.96 -9.16
CA PRO A 80 15.58 25.88 -8.74
C PRO A 80 16.35 25.30 -9.94
N GLU A 81 17.47 24.64 -9.70
CA GLU A 81 18.19 23.92 -10.75
C GLU A 81 17.36 22.74 -11.27
N LEU A 82 17.33 22.57 -12.59
CA LEU A 82 16.80 21.39 -13.26
C LEU A 82 17.94 20.37 -13.34
N VAL A 83 17.72 19.18 -12.80
CA VAL A 83 18.78 18.19 -12.62
C VAL A 83 19.05 17.41 -13.91
N ALA A 84 18.04 17.28 -14.78
CA ALA A 84 18.15 16.61 -16.06
C ALA A 84 17.28 17.30 -17.12
N GLY A 85 17.85 17.50 -18.32
CA GLY A 85 17.14 18.05 -19.47
C GLY A 85 17.46 19.52 -19.75
N ASN A 86 16.57 20.19 -20.47
CA ASN A 86 16.67 21.57 -20.94
C ASN A 86 15.79 22.50 -20.10
N HIS A 87 16.40 23.50 -19.45
CA HIS A 87 15.70 24.49 -18.62
C HIS A 87 14.62 25.31 -19.35
N HIS A 88 14.63 25.35 -20.69
CA HIS A 88 13.61 26.03 -21.48
C HIS A 88 12.49 25.10 -21.96
N ASP A 89 12.64 23.78 -21.79
CA ASP A 89 11.62 22.81 -22.16
C ASP A 89 10.66 22.56 -21.00
N VAL A 90 9.38 22.83 -21.23
CA VAL A 90 8.32 22.62 -20.24
C VAL A 90 8.17 21.15 -19.86
N ASP A 91 8.44 20.22 -20.77
CA ASP A 91 8.26 18.80 -20.52
C ASP A 91 9.34 18.21 -19.62
N ASP A 92 10.57 18.72 -19.64
CA ASP A 92 11.63 18.31 -18.71
C ASP A 92 11.31 18.77 -17.27
N TRP A 93 10.79 19.99 -17.09
CA TRP A 93 10.29 20.43 -15.79
C TRP A 93 9.11 19.58 -15.28
N ARG A 94 8.23 19.15 -16.19
CA ARG A 94 7.12 18.25 -15.83
C ARG A 94 7.63 16.89 -15.41
N LEU A 95 8.61 16.32 -16.12
CA LEU A 95 9.23 15.05 -15.73
C LEU A 95 9.79 15.13 -14.30
N GLU A 96 10.56 16.16 -13.99
CA GLU A 96 11.12 16.32 -12.63
C GLU A 96 10.03 16.54 -11.57
N SER A 97 8.97 17.30 -11.89
CA SER A 97 7.80 17.46 -11.00
C SER A 97 7.06 16.14 -10.77
N ASP A 98 6.94 15.29 -11.79
CA ASP A 98 6.31 13.97 -11.71
C ASP A 98 7.19 13.00 -10.88
N VAL A 99 8.52 13.08 -11.02
CA VAL A 99 9.46 12.31 -10.19
C VAL A 99 9.31 12.71 -8.72
N LEU A 100 9.26 14.00 -8.40
CA LEU A 100 9.10 14.49 -7.02
C LEU A 100 7.71 14.18 -6.45
N GLU A 101 6.66 14.18 -7.28
CA GLU A 101 5.33 13.68 -6.90
C GLU A 101 5.40 12.22 -6.46
N ARG A 102 6.08 11.40 -7.25
CA ARG A 102 6.24 9.97 -7.00
C ARG A 102 7.06 9.73 -5.74
N ILE A 103 8.14 10.47 -5.52
CA ILE A 103 8.94 10.41 -4.28
C ILE A 103 8.06 10.68 -3.07
N GLY A 104 7.22 11.73 -3.10
CA GLY A 104 6.27 12.01 -2.02
C GLY A 104 5.31 10.85 -1.74
N ARG A 105 4.82 10.16 -2.79
CA ARG A 105 4.00 8.94 -2.62
C ARG A 105 4.78 7.78 -2.00
N GLN A 106 6.03 7.59 -2.42
CA GLN A 106 6.91 6.54 -1.93
C GLN A 106 7.23 6.71 -0.44
N LEU A 107 7.55 7.94 -0.02
CA LEU A 107 7.75 8.27 1.39
C LEU A 107 6.48 8.04 2.22
N ARG A 108 5.30 8.37 1.70
CA ARG A 108 4.04 8.04 2.40
C ARG A 108 3.75 6.54 2.49
N SER A 109 4.24 5.73 1.56
CA SER A 109 4.18 4.26 1.68
C SER A 109 5.06 3.75 2.84
N VAL A 110 6.18 4.41 3.12
CA VAL A 110 6.96 4.17 4.35
C VAL A 110 6.18 4.63 5.58
N GLY A 111 5.48 5.77 5.51
CA GLY A 111 4.57 6.20 6.57
C GLY A 111 3.43 5.21 6.84
N ASP A 112 2.88 4.57 5.79
CA ASP A 112 1.94 3.46 5.93
C ASP A 112 2.58 2.31 6.69
N ALA A 113 3.83 1.95 6.39
CA ALA A 113 4.55 0.89 7.11
C ALA A 113 4.78 1.24 8.58
N MET A 114 5.08 2.50 8.88
CA MET A 114 5.16 3.02 10.25
C MET A 114 3.83 2.89 10.98
N ALA A 115 2.72 3.24 10.33
CA ALA A 115 1.38 3.05 10.89
C ALA A 115 1.11 1.60 11.26
N TRP A 116 1.34 0.66 10.32
CA TRP A 116 1.17 -0.76 10.59
C TRP A 116 1.99 -1.22 11.80
N ARG A 117 3.26 -0.83 11.89
CA ARG A 117 4.12 -1.21 13.01
C ARG A 117 3.66 -0.60 14.34
N ALA A 118 3.29 0.68 14.36
CA ALA A 118 2.82 1.36 15.57
C ALA A 118 1.51 0.76 16.10
N PHE A 119 0.62 0.29 15.23
CA PHE A 119 -0.58 -0.45 15.60
C PHE A 119 -0.31 -1.95 15.88
N GLY A 120 0.94 -2.38 16.02
CA GLY A 120 1.28 -3.78 16.31
C GLY A 120 0.88 -4.75 15.19
N TYR A 121 0.87 -4.27 13.95
CA TYR A 121 0.39 -4.96 12.75
C TYR A 121 -1.08 -5.37 12.79
N ASP A 122 -1.87 -4.73 13.65
CA ASP A 122 -3.31 -4.96 13.71
C ASP A 122 -4.02 -4.21 12.58
N ARG A 123 -4.36 -4.97 11.53
CA ARG A 123 -5.03 -4.44 10.33
C ARG A 123 -6.40 -3.83 10.61
N ARG A 124 -7.03 -4.11 11.76
CA ARG A 124 -8.35 -3.55 12.11
C ARG A 124 -8.31 -2.04 12.14
N TYR A 125 -7.26 -1.46 12.72
CA TYR A 125 -7.03 -0.01 12.75
C TYR A 125 -6.91 0.55 11.33
N ILE A 126 -6.12 -0.11 10.48
CA ILE A 126 -5.89 0.32 9.10
C ILE A 126 -7.19 0.27 8.28
N LEU A 127 -7.94 -0.82 8.37
CA LEU A 127 -9.21 -1.01 7.65
C LEU A 127 -10.30 -0.02 8.09
N THR A 128 -10.24 0.41 9.35
CA THR A 128 -11.19 1.36 9.95
C THR A 128 -10.84 2.79 9.58
N LEU A 129 -9.58 3.21 9.77
CA LEU A 129 -9.15 4.61 9.66
C LEU A 129 -8.95 5.09 8.21
N ARG A 130 -8.89 4.19 7.23
CA ARG A 130 -8.71 4.54 5.81
C ARG A 130 -9.94 5.06 5.07
N ARG A 131 -11.12 5.10 5.69
CA ARG A 131 -12.43 5.20 4.99
C ARG A 131 -12.80 6.60 4.48
N ASN A 132 -11.84 7.51 4.39
CA ASN A 132 -11.99 8.87 3.87
C ASN A 132 -11.22 9.08 2.56
N GLU A 133 -11.38 10.26 1.96
CA GLU A 133 -10.56 10.72 0.84
C GLU A 133 -9.08 10.81 1.26
N ALA A 134 -8.18 10.55 0.32
CA ALA A 134 -6.75 10.62 0.59
C ALA A 134 -6.32 12.07 0.93
N PRO A 135 -5.36 12.26 1.85
CA PRO A 135 -4.86 13.60 2.16
C PRO A 135 -4.18 14.22 0.93
N GLY A 136 -4.26 15.54 0.85
CA GLY A 136 -3.57 16.31 -0.19
C GLY A 136 -2.03 16.30 -0.03
N PRO A 137 -1.29 17.05 -0.85
CA PRO A 137 0.13 17.27 -0.57
C PRO A 137 0.31 18.08 0.72
N MET A 138 1.20 17.59 1.59
CA MET A 138 1.59 18.24 2.83
C MET A 138 2.52 19.42 2.53
N THR A 139 2.26 20.57 3.12
CA THR A 139 3.03 21.79 2.86
C THR A 139 3.09 22.66 4.12
N LEU A 140 4.30 23.03 4.57
CA LEU A 140 4.49 23.95 5.71
C LEU A 140 3.86 25.35 5.49
N ALA A 141 3.55 25.71 4.24
CA ALA A 141 2.85 26.95 3.93
C ALA A 141 1.38 26.98 4.42
N LYS A 142 0.84 25.83 4.88
CA LYS A 142 -0.49 25.75 5.48
C LYS A 142 -0.36 25.85 7.00
N GLU A 143 -1.11 26.77 7.61
CA GLU A 143 -1.17 26.93 9.07
C GLU A 143 -1.53 25.61 9.80
N GLY A 144 -2.33 24.75 9.17
CA GLY A 144 -2.69 23.43 9.71
C GLY A 144 -1.48 22.51 9.93
N THR A 145 -0.59 22.39 8.94
CA THR A 145 0.59 21.52 9.04
C THR A 145 1.55 21.98 10.14
N VAL A 146 1.70 23.29 10.35
CA VAL A 146 2.51 23.81 11.48
C VAL A 146 1.91 23.42 12.83
N HIS A 147 0.59 23.53 12.96
CA HIS A 147 -0.13 23.17 14.17
C HIS A 147 -0.07 21.66 14.47
N GLU A 148 -0.16 20.81 13.46
CA GLU A 148 0.02 19.35 13.58
C GLU A 148 1.42 18.99 14.08
N VAL A 149 2.46 19.59 13.51
CA VAL A 149 3.85 19.37 13.93
C VAL A 149 4.08 19.85 15.37
N GLN A 150 3.51 21.00 15.75
CA GLN A 150 3.58 21.50 17.13
C GLN A 150 2.87 20.55 18.11
N PHE A 151 1.70 20.04 17.74
CA PHE A 151 0.98 19.05 18.56
C PHE A 151 1.83 17.80 18.78
N MET A 152 2.42 17.24 17.72
CA MET A 152 3.32 16.09 17.83
C MET A 152 4.49 16.36 18.78
N GLN A 153 5.15 17.51 18.64
CA GLN A 153 6.25 17.89 19.51
C GLN A 153 5.81 18.02 20.96
N GLN A 154 4.66 18.64 21.22
CA GLN A 154 4.09 18.79 22.56
C GLN A 154 3.79 17.43 23.21
N GLN A 155 3.20 16.50 22.46
CA GLN A 155 2.92 15.14 22.97
C GLN A 155 4.18 14.43 23.45
N TRP A 156 5.30 14.62 22.75
CA TRP A 156 6.56 14.04 23.17
C TRP A 156 7.23 14.81 24.33
N THR A 157 7.34 16.12 24.24
CA THR A 157 8.10 16.92 25.22
C THR A 157 7.41 17.02 26.57
N GLU A 158 6.08 17.16 26.59
CA GLU A 158 5.30 17.34 27.82
C GLU A 158 4.78 16.01 28.38
N TYR A 159 4.35 15.09 27.52
CA TYR A 159 3.67 13.87 27.93
C TYR A 159 4.44 12.58 27.65
N ARG A 160 5.58 12.65 26.94
CA ARG A 160 6.38 11.48 26.53
C ARG A 160 5.57 10.43 25.76
N ARG A 161 4.60 10.89 24.97
CA ARG A 161 3.74 10.05 24.12
C ARG A 161 4.12 10.21 22.66
N PHE A 162 4.09 9.10 21.92
CA PHE A 162 4.24 9.15 20.47
C PHE A 162 2.90 9.57 19.84
N ALA A 163 2.94 10.64 19.05
CA ALA A 163 1.81 11.14 18.27
C ALA A 163 2.10 10.97 16.78
N MET A 164 1.43 10.02 16.14
CA MET A 164 1.56 9.77 14.70
C MET A 164 0.73 10.76 13.89
N LEU A 165 1.35 11.42 12.90
CA LEU A 165 0.66 12.31 11.97
C LEU A 165 0.05 11.52 10.80
N HIS A 166 -1.24 11.70 10.55
CA HIS A 166 -1.95 10.95 9.50
C HIS A 166 -1.56 11.42 8.09
N ASP A 167 -1.20 12.70 7.94
CA ASP A 167 -0.75 13.32 6.67
C ASP A 167 0.54 12.71 6.11
N LEU A 168 1.30 11.98 6.93
CA LEU A 168 2.47 11.19 6.53
C LEU A 168 2.12 9.83 5.93
N THR A 169 0.84 9.45 5.93
CA THR A 169 0.36 8.14 5.48
C THR A 169 -0.65 8.31 4.34
N ASN A 170 -0.86 7.25 3.57
CA ASN A 170 -2.02 7.12 2.69
C ASN A 170 -3.13 6.29 3.33
N CYS A 171 -2.85 5.47 4.35
CA CYS A 171 -3.80 4.52 4.94
C CYS A 171 -4.57 5.05 6.15
N LEU A 172 -4.10 6.10 6.84
CA LEU A 172 -4.85 6.77 7.91
C LEU A 172 -5.48 8.04 7.35
N ARG A 173 -6.81 8.11 7.35
CA ARG A 173 -7.56 9.19 6.70
C ARG A 173 -8.70 9.75 7.56
N ILE A 174 -8.92 9.18 8.75
CA ILE A 174 -9.90 9.64 9.74
C ILE A 174 -9.10 10.16 10.92
N GLY A 175 -9.26 11.46 11.22
CA GLY A 175 -8.43 12.19 12.17
C GLY A 175 -7.17 12.76 11.53
N ASP A 176 -6.46 13.59 12.29
CA ASP A 176 -5.22 14.23 11.87
C ASP A 176 -4.01 13.61 12.58
N ALA A 177 -4.21 13.08 13.80
CA ALA A 177 -3.17 12.40 14.54
C ALA A 177 -3.71 11.25 15.40
N THR A 178 -2.86 10.24 15.65
CA THR A 178 -3.10 9.19 16.64
C THR A 178 -2.04 9.25 17.72
N VAL A 179 -2.46 9.36 18.98
CA VAL A 179 -1.56 9.33 20.15
C VAL A 179 -1.58 7.95 20.77
N PHE A 180 -0.39 7.38 20.94
CA PHE A 180 -0.15 6.09 21.56
C PHE A 180 0.29 6.32 23.00
N ASP A 181 -0.50 5.87 23.97
CA ASP A 181 -0.16 5.98 25.38
C ASP A 181 0.90 4.96 25.78
N THR A 182 1.41 5.07 27.01
CA THR A 182 2.26 4.02 27.57
C THR A 182 1.42 2.76 27.78
N PRO A 183 1.91 1.56 27.41
CA PRO A 183 1.23 0.32 27.73
C PRO A 183 0.98 0.20 29.23
N ASP A 184 -0.19 -0.31 29.60
CA ASP A 184 -0.55 -0.58 30.99
C ASP A 184 0.16 -1.84 31.54
N GLU A 185 -0.15 -2.24 32.77
CA GLU A 185 0.41 -3.43 33.43
C GLU A 185 0.10 -4.75 32.68
N ASN A 186 -0.93 -4.76 31.82
CA ASN A 186 -1.31 -5.88 30.98
C ASN A 186 -0.72 -5.80 29.57
N ASN A 187 0.20 -4.86 29.33
CA ASN A 187 0.78 -4.55 28.03
C ASN A 187 -0.27 -4.09 26.99
N LEU A 188 -1.41 -3.55 27.47
CA LEU A 188 -2.43 -2.94 26.61
C LEU A 188 -2.12 -1.46 26.43
N GLN A 189 -1.98 -1.04 25.18
CA GLN A 189 -1.75 0.35 24.83
C GLN A 189 -3.08 1.05 24.54
N THR A 190 -3.36 2.13 25.26
CA THR A 190 -4.49 2.99 24.93
C THR A 190 -4.13 3.89 23.75
N ILE A 191 -5.04 4.00 22.79
CA ILE A 191 -4.84 4.75 21.56
C ILE A 191 -5.91 5.83 21.45
N TYR A 192 -5.48 7.07 21.23
CA TYR A 192 -6.37 8.23 21.11
C TYR A 192 -6.34 8.78 19.69
N LEU A 193 -7.52 8.97 19.09
CA LEU A 193 -7.66 9.61 17.79
C LEU A 193 -7.96 11.10 17.95
N HIS A 194 -7.15 11.96 17.34
CA HIS A 194 -7.23 13.41 17.46
C HIS A 194 -7.57 14.07 16.12
N GLU A 195 -8.49 15.03 16.21
CA GLU A 195 -8.80 16.00 15.16
C GLU A 195 -8.25 17.36 15.61
N LEU A 196 -7.30 17.92 14.86
CA LEU A 196 -6.56 19.12 15.21
C LEU A 196 -7.10 20.32 14.42
N LYS A 197 -7.70 21.27 15.14
CA LYS A 197 -8.25 22.49 14.53
C LYS A 197 -7.49 23.72 14.95
N THR A 198 -7.23 24.58 13.98
CA THR A 198 -6.73 25.95 14.21
C THR A 198 -7.78 26.88 14.84
N ASN A 199 -9.09 26.56 14.77
CA ASN A 199 -10.16 27.31 15.42
C ASN A 199 -11.11 26.40 16.23
N PRO A 200 -11.09 26.46 17.58
CA PRO A 200 -11.88 25.59 18.45
C PRO A 200 -13.41 25.87 18.40
N LYS A 201 -13.87 26.94 17.74
CA LYS A 201 -15.30 27.31 17.67
C LYS A 201 -16.04 26.75 16.44
N ARG A 202 -15.36 26.01 15.55
CA ARG A 202 -15.94 25.53 14.28
C ARG A 202 -16.73 24.22 14.47
N ARG A 203 -18.04 24.26 14.15
CA ARG A 203 -19.00 23.16 14.36
C ARG A 203 -18.52 21.80 13.84
N GLU A 204 -18.68 20.80 14.71
CA GLU A 204 -18.34 19.39 14.53
C GLU A 204 -19.58 18.59 14.17
N GLY A 205 -19.64 18.07 12.95
CA GLY A 205 -20.71 17.14 12.57
C GLY A 205 -20.12 15.87 12.00
N ALA A 206 -19.80 15.92 10.70
CA ALA A 206 -19.45 14.73 9.95
C ALA A 206 -18.11 14.08 10.33
N GLN A 207 -17.14 14.84 10.83
CA GLN A 207 -15.80 14.32 11.14
C GLN A 207 -15.77 13.65 12.52
N LEU A 208 -16.33 14.31 13.54
CA LEU A 208 -16.53 13.72 14.87
C LEU A 208 -17.40 12.45 14.81
N ALA A 209 -18.46 12.46 13.99
CA ALA A 209 -19.27 11.26 13.77
C ALA A 209 -18.43 10.10 13.18
N ARG A 210 -17.52 10.37 12.25
CA ARG A 210 -16.63 9.35 11.66
C ARG A 210 -15.59 8.84 12.67
N THR A 211 -14.97 9.72 13.46
CA THR A 211 -14.07 9.34 14.55
C THR A 211 -14.78 8.45 15.57
N ARG A 212 -16.02 8.79 15.93
CA ARG A 212 -16.84 7.96 16.83
C ARG A 212 -17.18 6.60 16.22
N MET A 213 -17.60 6.55 14.96
CA MET A 213 -17.86 5.29 14.27
C MET A 213 -16.60 4.42 14.18
N ALA A 214 -15.43 5.03 13.98
CA ALA A 214 -14.16 4.31 13.97
C ALA A 214 -13.86 3.66 15.33
N ALA A 215 -14.05 4.41 16.43
CA ALA A 215 -13.92 3.86 17.78
C ALA A 215 -14.93 2.73 18.04
N GLU A 216 -16.21 2.93 17.69
CA GLU A 216 -17.25 1.90 17.84
C GLU A 216 -16.94 0.63 17.02
N ALA A 217 -16.38 0.76 15.81
CA ALA A 217 -15.96 -0.37 14.99
C ALA A 217 -14.83 -1.19 15.63
N LEU A 218 -13.89 -0.52 16.31
CA LEU A 218 -12.74 -1.16 16.94
C LEU A 218 -13.07 -1.75 18.32
N ASP A 219 -13.86 -1.05 19.13
CA ASP A 219 -14.12 -1.43 20.52
C ASP A 219 -15.25 -2.44 20.69
N VAL A 220 -16.34 -2.27 19.94
CA VAL A 220 -17.58 -3.07 20.11
C VAL A 220 -18.03 -3.78 18.83
N ASN A 221 -17.13 -3.92 17.84
CA ASN A 221 -17.43 -4.50 16.52
C ASN A 221 -18.62 -3.82 15.83
N GLY A 222 -18.71 -2.50 15.97
CA GLY A 222 -19.68 -1.65 15.29
C GLY A 222 -19.49 -1.59 13.77
N PRO A 223 -20.37 -0.88 13.06
CA PRO A 223 -20.23 -0.59 11.64
C PRO A 223 -18.92 0.14 11.32
N LEU A 224 -18.25 -0.25 10.24
CA LEU A 224 -17.13 0.50 9.69
C LEU A 224 -17.59 1.90 9.21
N PRO A 225 -16.76 2.94 9.33
CA PRO A 225 -17.06 4.25 8.78
C PRO A 225 -17.27 4.21 7.25
N GLY A 226 -18.25 4.97 6.76
CA GLY A 226 -18.54 5.11 5.33
C GLY A 226 -20.00 4.84 4.97
N PRO A 227 -20.36 4.97 3.68
CA PRO A 227 -21.73 4.74 3.21
C PRO A 227 -22.11 3.26 3.15
N ASP A 228 -21.11 2.37 3.07
CA ASP A 228 -21.32 0.93 2.96
C ASP A 228 -21.61 0.32 4.34
N LYS A 229 -22.65 -0.53 4.42
CA LYS A 229 -22.88 -1.36 5.60
C LYS A 229 -21.79 -2.42 5.70
N ALA A 230 -20.65 -2.08 6.30
CA ALA A 230 -19.49 -2.96 6.43
C ALA A 230 -19.12 -3.20 7.90
N ARG A 231 -18.52 -4.34 8.22
CA ARG A 231 -18.04 -4.68 9.58
C ARG A 231 -16.76 -5.49 9.53
N LEU A 232 -15.90 -5.30 10.54
CA LEU A 232 -14.77 -6.20 10.79
C LEU A 232 -15.29 -7.53 11.34
N ILE A 233 -14.75 -8.63 10.84
CA ILE A 233 -15.12 -9.97 11.30
C ILE A 233 -13.84 -10.75 11.60
N GLU A 234 -13.67 -11.16 12.85
CA GLU A 234 -12.60 -12.07 13.23
C GLU A 234 -12.90 -13.48 12.72
N THR A 235 -11.98 -14.05 11.95
CA THR A 235 -12.13 -15.43 11.45
C THR A 235 -11.74 -16.48 12.49
N GLY A 236 -10.91 -16.12 13.48
CA GLY A 236 -10.30 -17.08 14.41
C GLY A 236 -9.27 -18.01 13.75
N ILE A 237 -8.94 -17.78 12.48
CA ILE A 237 -7.98 -18.59 11.72
C ILE A 237 -6.62 -17.86 11.72
N PRO A 238 -5.52 -18.53 12.11
CA PRO A 238 -4.18 -17.95 12.03
C PRO A 238 -3.81 -17.62 10.58
N TYR A 239 -3.25 -16.43 10.38
CA TYR A 239 -2.80 -15.97 9.07
C TYR A 239 -1.57 -16.75 8.60
N ALA A 240 -1.56 -17.11 7.31
CA ALA A 240 -0.42 -17.75 6.67
C ALA A 240 -0.27 -17.30 5.22
N SER A 241 0.97 -17.18 4.75
CA SER A 241 1.29 -16.71 3.41
C SER A 241 2.51 -17.42 2.83
N HIS A 242 2.65 -17.38 1.51
CA HIS A 242 3.83 -17.86 0.78
C HIS A 242 4.81 -16.72 0.46
N LEU A 243 4.91 -15.69 1.31
CA LEU A 243 5.81 -14.56 1.06
C LEU A 243 7.29 -14.97 1.02
N SER A 244 7.66 -16.10 1.63
CA SER A 244 8.99 -16.71 1.46
C SER A 244 9.29 -17.06 0.00
N ALA A 245 8.28 -17.49 -0.77
CA ALA A 245 8.45 -17.75 -2.20
C ALA A 245 8.71 -16.46 -2.99
N LEU A 246 8.14 -15.33 -2.56
CA LEU A 246 8.41 -14.02 -3.16
C LEU A 246 9.85 -13.57 -2.91
N ARG A 247 10.34 -13.77 -1.68
CA ARG A 247 11.76 -13.53 -1.34
C ARG A 247 12.68 -14.35 -2.23
N ASP A 248 12.47 -15.67 -2.30
CA ASP A 248 13.27 -16.55 -3.15
C ASP A 248 13.21 -16.14 -4.64
N ALA A 249 12.06 -15.61 -5.07
CA ALA A 249 11.88 -15.12 -6.43
C ALA A 249 12.69 -13.85 -6.70
N PHE A 250 12.70 -12.89 -5.77
CA PHE A 250 13.48 -11.66 -5.89
C PHE A 250 14.98 -11.90 -5.73
N ASP A 251 15.41 -12.77 -4.82
CA ASP A 251 16.81 -13.20 -4.71
C ASP A 251 17.35 -13.70 -6.06
N TYR A 252 16.53 -14.47 -6.79
CA TYR A 252 16.89 -14.94 -8.13
C TYR A 252 16.81 -13.83 -9.18
N ALA A 253 15.73 -13.05 -9.19
CA ALA A 253 15.53 -11.97 -10.15
C ALA A 253 16.61 -10.89 -10.04
N HIS A 254 17.15 -10.64 -8.84
CA HIS A 254 18.25 -9.70 -8.64
C HIS A 254 19.53 -10.10 -9.39
N ARG A 255 19.78 -11.42 -9.53
CA ARG A 255 20.96 -11.94 -10.25
C ARG A 255 20.70 -12.10 -11.75
N GLU A 256 19.51 -12.59 -12.09
CA GLU A 256 19.19 -13.01 -13.46
C GLU A 256 18.24 -12.05 -14.19
N GLY A 257 17.80 -10.97 -13.56
CA GLY A 257 16.80 -10.03 -14.06
C GLY A 257 15.34 -10.47 -13.85
N LEU A 258 15.04 -11.77 -13.96
CA LEU A 258 13.66 -12.28 -13.89
C LEU A 258 13.59 -13.69 -13.30
N LYS A 259 12.51 -13.97 -12.56
CA LYS A 259 12.15 -15.29 -12.07
C LYS A 259 10.67 -15.59 -12.31
N THR A 260 10.38 -16.80 -12.76
CA THR A 260 9.02 -17.36 -12.76
C THR A 260 8.94 -18.59 -11.88
N MET A 261 7.86 -18.76 -11.14
CA MET A 261 7.61 -19.96 -10.34
C MET A 261 6.12 -20.26 -10.14
N ARG A 262 5.83 -21.50 -9.76
CA ARG A 262 4.50 -21.90 -9.28
C ARG A 262 4.43 -21.63 -7.79
N VAL A 263 3.32 -21.07 -7.33
CA VAL A 263 2.99 -20.90 -5.92
C VAL A 263 1.82 -21.84 -5.59
N PRO A 264 1.76 -22.44 -4.38
CA PRO A 264 0.63 -23.30 -4.00
C PRO A 264 -0.74 -22.61 -4.16
N GLY A 265 -1.79 -23.42 -4.33
CA GLY A 265 -3.13 -22.95 -4.72
C GLY A 265 -3.24 -22.66 -6.23
N GLN A 266 -2.46 -23.37 -7.05
CA GLN A 266 -2.45 -23.25 -8.51
C GLN A 266 -2.22 -21.82 -9.02
N ARG A 267 -1.28 -21.09 -8.40
CA ARG A 267 -0.93 -19.71 -8.77
C ARG A 267 0.39 -19.64 -9.53
N ALA A 268 0.48 -18.66 -10.42
CA ALA A 268 1.66 -18.36 -11.21
C ALA A 268 2.29 -17.06 -10.69
N LEU A 269 3.54 -17.10 -10.26
CA LEU A 269 4.29 -15.92 -9.81
C LEU A 269 5.40 -15.61 -10.81
N LEU A 270 5.51 -14.34 -11.17
CA LEU A 270 6.65 -13.77 -11.89
C LEU A 270 7.19 -12.60 -11.08
N ALA A 271 8.50 -12.57 -10.85
CA ALA A 271 9.22 -11.46 -10.25
C ALA A 271 10.24 -10.91 -11.26
N LEU A 272 10.33 -9.59 -11.35
CA LEU A 272 11.19 -8.84 -12.26
C LEU A 272 11.97 -7.79 -11.46
N ASP A 273 13.29 -7.82 -11.60
CA ASP A 273 14.17 -6.72 -11.19
C ASP A 273 14.52 -5.92 -12.45
N ILE A 274 13.92 -4.73 -12.58
CA ILE A 274 14.04 -3.91 -13.79
C ILE A 274 15.50 -3.47 -14.01
N PRO A 275 16.24 -2.95 -13.00
CA PRO A 275 17.66 -2.68 -13.13
C PRO A 275 18.49 -3.90 -13.57
N ALA A 276 18.34 -5.04 -12.91
CA ALA A 276 19.12 -6.24 -13.24
C ALA A 276 18.79 -6.76 -14.65
N ALA A 277 17.50 -6.78 -15.01
CA ALA A 277 17.06 -7.14 -16.35
C ALA A 277 17.61 -6.17 -17.40
N GLY A 278 17.56 -4.86 -17.16
CA GLY A 278 18.06 -3.84 -18.08
C GLY A 278 19.59 -3.89 -18.30
N ASN A 279 20.34 -4.19 -17.25
CA ASN A 279 21.80 -4.37 -17.33
C ASN A 279 22.19 -5.61 -18.14
N ARG A 280 21.36 -6.65 -18.09
CA ARG A 280 21.60 -7.92 -18.79
C ARG A 280 21.08 -7.92 -20.22
N TRP A 281 19.90 -7.36 -20.40
CA TRP A 281 19.12 -7.35 -21.62
C TRP A 281 18.66 -5.92 -21.84
N GLY A 282 19.11 -5.27 -22.92
CA GLY A 282 18.59 -3.94 -23.27
C GLY A 282 17.04 -3.94 -23.33
N PRO A 283 16.38 -2.76 -23.27
CA PRO A 283 14.94 -2.66 -22.97
C PRO A 283 14.03 -3.57 -23.81
N GLN A 284 14.25 -3.63 -25.12
CA GLN A 284 13.45 -4.47 -26.04
C GLN A 284 13.63 -5.97 -25.76
N GLU A 285 14.85 -6.40 -25.42
CA GLU A 285 15.12 -7.78 -25.08
C GLU A 285 14.53 -8.15 -23.72
N ALA A 286 14.63 -7.25 -22.73
CA ALA A 286 13.99 -7.46 -21.43
C ALA A 286 12.47 -7.67 -21.56
N THR A 287 11.79 -6.87 -22.41
CA THR A 287 10.36 -7.05 -22.72
C THR A 287 10.09 -8.41 -23.38
N ARG A 288 10.91 -8.84 -24.34
CA ARG A 288 10.75 -10.16 -24.98
C ARG A 288 10.96 -11.31 -23.99
N GLN A 289 11.98 -11.22 -23.14
CA GLN A 289 12.26 -12.21 -22.09
C GLN A 289 11.09 -12.30 -21.10
N PHE A 290 10.55 -11.15 -20.67
CA PHE A 290 9.36 -11.11 -19.82
C PHE A 290 8.18 -11.85 -20.44
N HIS A 291 7.79 -11.52 -21.68
CA HIS A 291 6.65 -12.15 -22.34
C HIS A 291 6.86 -13.65 -22.58
N SER A 292 8.06 -14.04 -23.01
CA SER A 292 8.41 -15.45 -23.22
C SER A 292 8.34 -16.25 -21.92
N ALA A 293 8.93 -15.74 -20.85
CA ALA A 293 8.93 -16.39 -19.54
C ALA A 293 7.52 -16.48 -18.95
N TYR A 294 6.72 -15.41 -19.08
CA TYR A 294 5.33 -15.40 -18.64
C TYR A 294 4.47 -16.41 -19.42
N ALA A 295 4.58 -16.45 -20.75
CA ALA A 295 3.86 -17.44 -21.57
C ALA A 295 4.27 -18.89 -21.22
N ALA A 296 5.56 -19.14 -20.96
CA ALA A 296 6.05 -20.43 -20.50
C ALA A 296 5.56 -20.78 -19.08
N LEU A 297 5.42 -19.77 -18.20
CA LEU A 297 4.83 -19.93 -16.89
C LEU A 297 3.37 -20.38 -16.98
N LEU A 298 2.54 -19.70 -17.76
CA LEU A 298 1.13 -20.07 -17.95
C LEU A 298 0.95 -21.49 -18.49
N ARG A 299 1.81 -21.91 -19.43
CA ARG A 299 1.79 -23.29 -19.94
C ARG A 299 2.15 -24.32 -18.88
N ARG A 300 3.14 -24.04 -18.01
CA ARG A 300 3.58 -24.99 -16.97
C ARG A 300 2.61 -25.09 -15.78
N THR A 301 1.90 -24.00 -15.49
CA THR A 301 0.90 -23.94 -14.41
C THR A 301 -0.42 -24.58 -14.81
N ARG A 302 -0.69 -24.71 -16.12
CA ARG A 302 -1.92 -25.28 -16.68
C ARG A 302 -3.17 -24.55 -16.19
N LEU A 303 -3.10 -23.22 -16.16
CA LEU A 303 -4.25 -22.37 -15.84
C LEU A 303 -5.30 -22.46 -16.96
N THR A 304 -6.51 -22.88 -16.62
CA THR A 304 -7.68 -22.98 -17.53
C THR A 304 -8.81 -22.04 -17.09
N GLY A 305 -9.66 -21.68 -18.05
CA GLY A 305 -10.75 -20.72 -17.84
C GLY A 305 -10.29 -19.27 -17.90
N GLN A 306 -11.07 -18.36 -17.31
CA GLN A 306 -10.78 -16.93 -17.29
C GLN A 306 -9.57 -16.66 -16.37
N GLN A 307 -8.55 -15.97 -16.88
CA GLN A 307 -7.36 -15.61 -16.11
C GLN A 307 -7.48 -14.21 -15.53
N ILE A 308 -7.05 -14.05 -14.28
CA ILE A 308 -6.85 -12.74 -13.65
C ILE A 308 -5.42 -12.63 -13.15
N CYS A 309 -4.84 -11.44 -13.34
CA CYS A 309 -3.45 -11.15 -13.00
C CYS A 309 -3.41 -9.83 -12.24
N PHE A 310 -2.78 -9.83 -11.07
CA PHE A 310 -2.48 -8.60 -10.33
C PHE A 310 -0.97 -8.42 -10.24
N GLY A 311 -0.52 -7.16 -10.30
CA GLY A 311 0.89 -6.80 -10.21
C GLY A 311 1.15 -5.83 -9.06
N SER A 312 2.37 -5.83 -8.55
CA SER A 312 2.79 -4.89 -7.49
C SER A 312 3.11 -3.49 -8.00
N GLY A 313 3.35 -3.33 -9.31
CA GLY A 313 3.74 -2.05 -9.90
C GLY A 313 2.65 -0.98 -9.81
N ASP A 314 3.04 0.21 -9.37
CA ASP A 314 2.21 1.41 -9.12
C ASP A 314 1.13 1.19 -8.03
N ASN A 315 1.25 0.13 -7.22
CA ASN A 315 0.31 -0.19 -6.15
C ASN A 315 0.76 0.28 -4.74
N ALA A 316 2.06 0.51 -4.53
CA ALA A 316 2.69 0.78 -3.23
C ALA A 316 2.08 1.91 -2.38
N ALA A 317 1.47 2.90 -3.03
CA ALA A 317 0.85 4.07 -2.40
C ALA A 317 -0.63 4.28 -2.80
N ARG A 318 -1.17 3.39 -3.64
CA ARG A 318 -2.52 3.53 -4.18
C ARG A 318 -3.50 2.56 -3.54
N ASN A 319 -3.01 1.40 -3.10
CA ASN A 319 -3.85 0.37 -2.53
C ASN A 319 -3.79 0.38 -0.99
N THR A 320 -4.68 1.13 -0.36
CA THR A 320 -4.82 1.12 1.11
C THR A 320 -5.53 -0.14 1.65
N MET A 321 -5.82 -1.14 0.80
CA MET A 321 -6.31 -2.45 1.24
C MET A 321 -5.19 -3.41 1.57
N ALA A 322 -4.07 -3.28 0.89
CA ALA A 322 -2.94 -4.17 1.06
C ALA A 322 -2.02 -3.60 2.14
N PRO A 323 -1.32 -4.47 2.89
CA PRO A 323 -0.19 -4.04 3.68
C PRO A 323 0.85 -3.35 2.79
N PRO A 324 1.49 -2.27 3.25
CA PRO A 324 2.50 -1.55 2.48
C PRO A 324 3.75 -2.43 2.31
N TRP A 325 4.44 -2.29 1.18
CA TRP A 325 5.61 -3.13 0.90
C TRP A 325 6.73 -2.99 1.95
N GLY A 326 6.78 -1.88 2.68
CA GLY A 326 7.75 -1.64 3.75
C GLY A 326 7.69 -2.66 4.91
N ILE A 327 6.53 -3.31 5.13
CA ILE A 327 6.39 -4.34 6.19
C ILE A 327 6.49 -5.77 5.66
N TYR A 328 6.71 -5.97 4.36
CA TYR A 328 6.84 -7.32 3.84
C TYR A 328 8.11 -7.97 4.41
N PRO A 329 8.11 -9.31 4.65
CA PRO A 329 9.25 -10.05 5.18
C PRO A 329 10.33 -10.31 4.12
N LEU A 330 10.67 -9.25 3.37
CA LEU A 330 11.70 -9.18 2.34
C LEU A 330 12.89 -8.35 2.87
N GLN A 331 14.00 -8.32 2.14
CA GLN A 331 15.11 -7.44 2.47
C GLN A 331 14.70 -5.96 2.32
N PRO A 332 15.26 -5.03 3.10
CA PRO A 332 14.95 -3.60 2.97
C PRO A 332 15.14 -3.06 1.54
N ALA A 333 16.16 -3.55 0.82
CA ALA A 333 16.40 -3.25 -0.59
C ALA A 333 15.26 -3.71 -1.51
N GLU A 334 14.68 -4.87 -1.23
CA GLU A 334 13.57 -5.41 -2.01
C GLU A 334 12.27 -4.64 -1.74
N CYS A 335 11.98 -4.35 -0.47
CA CYS A 335 10.85 -3.50 -0.09
C CYS A 335 10.96 -2.10 -0.72
N ALA A 336 12.15 -1.47 -0.64
CA ALA A 336 12.40 -0.18 -1.29
C ALA A 336 12.22 -0.27 -2.81
N GLY A 337 12.71 -1.35 -3.43
CA GLY A 337 12.56 -1.59 -4.85
C GLY A 337 11.10 -1.73 -5.31
N LEU A 338 10.27 -2.38 -4.49
CA LEU A 338 8.82 -2.48 -4.71
C LEU A 338 8.12 -1.13 -4.55
N ILE A 339 8.47 -0.35 -3.53
CA ILE A 339 7.96 1.02 -3.34
C ILE A 339 8.38 1.93 -4.50
N ALA A 340 9.62 1.78 -4.96
CA ALA A 340 10.18 2.54 -6.07
C ALA A 340 9.65 2.12 -7.45
N ASP A 341 8.90 1.00 -7.52
CA ASP A 341 8.48 0.24 -8.70
C ASP A 341 9.63 -0.10 -9.67
N VAL A 342 10.81 -0.36 -9.13
CA VAL A 342 11.95 -0.93 -9.87
C VAL A 342 12.06 -2.44 -9.68
N LEU A 343 11.41 -2.96 -8.65
CA LEU A 343 11.05 -4.36 -8.53
C LEU A 343 9.55 -4.50 -8.74
N VAL A 344 9.15 -5.49 -9.53
CA VAL A 344 7.75 -5.78 -9.81
C VAL A 344 7.53 -7.27 -9.70
N PHE A 345 6.43 -7.68 -9.10
CA PHE A 345 5.94 -9.04 -9.24
C PHE A 345 4.50 -9.05 -9.73
N THR A 346 4.12 -10.13 -10.40
CA THR A 346 2.75 -10.40 -10.81
C THR A 346 2.33 -11.79 -10.38
N VAL A 347 1.09 -11.91 -9.93
CA VAL A 347 0.48 -13.18 -9.57
C VAL A 347 -0.75 -13.40 -10.44
N THR A 348 -0.76 -14.53 -11.13
CA THR A 348 -1.85 -14.94 -12.02
C THR A 348 -2.52 -16.19 -11.47
N MET A 349 -3.84 -16.21 -11.54
CA MET A 349 -4.64 -17.41 -11.37
C MET A 349 -5.74 -17.46 -12.41
N SER A 350 -6.52 -18.53 -12.40
CA SER A 350 -7.66 -18.68 -13.30
C SER A 350 -8.88 -19.23 -12.60
N SER A 351 -10.04 -18.99 -13.22
CA SER A 351 -11.36 -19.35 -12.68
C SER A 351 -11.43 -20.82 -12.30
N ASP A 352 -11.14 -21.72 -13.23
CA ASP A 352 -11.41 -23.15 -13.05
C ASP A 352 -10.53 -23.73 -11.95
N ASN A 353 -9.24 -23.40 -11.98
CA ASN A 353 -8.28 -23.84 -10.97
C ASN A 353 -8.61 -23.26 -9.60
N PHE A 354 -9.06 -22.01 -9.52
CA PHE A 354 -9.48 -21.39 -8.27
C PHE A 354 -10.72 -22.09 -7.68
N ILE A 355 -11.75 -22.31 -8.48
CA ILE A 355 -12.96 -23.03 -8.08
C ILE A 355 -12.64 -24.47 -7.66
N GLU A 356 -11.77 -25.17 -8.40
CA GLU A 356 -11.31 -26.52 -8.05
C GLU A 356 -10.64 -26.56 -6.66
N GLU A 357 -9.77 -25.59 -6.35
CA GLU A 357 -9.14 -25.52 -5.02
C GLU A 357 -10.15 -25.20 -3.91
N LEU A 358 -11.15 -24.35 -4.17
CA LEU A 358 -12.23 -24.11 -3.20
C LEU A 358 -13.08 -25.37 -2.97
N HIS A 359 -13.36 -26.14 -4.01
CA HIS A 359 -14.06 -27.42 -3.91
C HIS A 359 -13.26 -28.44 -3.09
N LYS A 360 -11.94 -28.51 -3.27
CA LYS A 360 -11.04 -29.34 -2.43
C LYS A 360 -11.07 -28.92 -0.97
N ALA A 361 -11.25 -27.63 -0.69
CA ALA A 361 -11.44 -27.09 0.66
C ALA A 361 -12.87 -27.27 1.20
N GLY A 362 -13.77 -27.95 0.47
CA GLY A 362 -15.14 -28.23 0.91
C GLY A 362 -16.13 -27.08 0.70
N LEU A 363 -15.73 -26.01 0.00
CA LEU A 363 -16.59 -24.88 -0.32
C LEU A 363 -17.25 -25.09 -1.69
N ASN A 364 -18.53 -24.77 -1.82
CA ASN A 364 -19.19 -24.70 -3.12
C ASN A 364 -19.03 -23.29 -3.69
N ALA A 365 -18.42 -23.13 -4.86
CA ALA A 365 -18.09 -21.83 -5.41
C ALA A 365 -18.42 -21.73 -6.90
N GLU A 366 -18.75 -20.51 -7.33
CA GLU A 366 -19.06 -20.17 -8.71
C GLU A 366 -18.27 -18.92 -9.11
N TRP A 367 -17.63 -18.98 -10.27
CA TRP A 367 -16.99 -17.81 -10.86
C TRP A 367 -18.05 -16.91 -11.49
N VAL A 368 -18.18 -15.68 -11.00
CA VAL A 368 -19.26 -14.75 -11.40
C VAL A 368 -18.77 -13.50 -12.13
N LEU A 369 -17.45 -13.35 -12.31
CA LEU A 369 -16.90 -12.30 -13.16
C LEU A 369 -17.31 -12.58 -14.61
N ALA A 370 -17.98 -11.63 -15.26
CA ALA A 370 -18.30 -11.74 -16.67
C ALA A 370 -17.03 -11.63 -17.53
N GLU A 371 -17.02 -12.34 -18.66
CA GLU A 371 -15.93 -12.25 -19.61
C GLU A 371 -15.83 -10.82 -20.18
N GLY A 372 -14.61 -10.27 -20.21
CA GLY A 372 -14.37 -8.90 -20.67
C GLY A 372 -14.89 -7.79 -19.75
N ALA A 373 -15.40 -8.11 -18.55
CA ALA A 373 -15.84 -7.12 -17.59
C ALA A 373 -14.69 -6.20 -17.15
N ASP A 374 -14.99 -4.91 -17.00
CA ASP A 374 -14.08 -4.00 -16.33
C ASP A 374 -13.96 -4.41 -14.85
N MET A 375 -12.73 -4.51 -14.36
CA MET A 375 -12.45 -4.98 -13.02
C MET A 375 -12.36 -3.78 -12.07
N ALA A 376 -13.46 -3.09 -11.80
CA ALA A 376 -13.48 -2.11 -10.72
C ALA A 376 -13.23 -2.77 -9.35
N PRO A 377 -12.76 -2.05 -8.29
CA PRO A 377 -12.42 -2.66 -7.00
C PRO A 377 -13.56 -3.47 -6.34
N LEU A 378 -14.81 -3.03 -6.51
CA LEU A 378 -16.00 -3.70 -5.97
C LEU A 378 -16.64 -4.71 -6.94
N GLN A 379 -16.04 -4.95 -8.10
CA GLN A 379 -16.53 -5.90 -9.09
C GLN A 379 -16.59 -7.31 -8.48
N PRO A 380 -17.76 -7.98 -8.44
CA PRO A 380 -17.88 -9.37 -8.03
C PRO A 380 -17.02 -10.30 -8.89
N VAL A 381 -16.30 -11.22 -8.24
CA VAL A 381 -15.43 -12.20 -8.93
C VAL A 381 -15.87 -13.63 -8.67
N VAL A 382 -16.12 -13.99 -7.41
CA VAL A 382 -16.54 -15.35 -7.02
C VAL A 382 -17.71 -15.27 -6.04
N ALA A 383 -18.71 -16.14 -6.22
CA ALA A 383 -19.77 -16.38 -5.26
C ALA A 383 -19.52 -17.73 -4.58
N ILE A 384 -19.63 -17.76 -3.25
CA ILE A 384 -19.34 -18.94 -2.43
C ILE A 384 -20.56 -19.23 -1.55
N TYR A 385 -20.95 -20.50 -1.50
CA TYR A 385 -22.19 -20.97 -0.90
C TYR A 385 -21.89 -22.00 0.19
N GLY A 386 -22.58 -21.90 1.33
CA GLY A 386 -22.43 -22.84 2.44
C GLY A 386 -23.31 -22.45 3.62
N HIS A 387 -23.72 -23.43 4.43
CA HIS A 387 -24.55 -23.22 5.64
C HIS A 387 -25.84 -22.42 5.40
N GLY A 388 -26.43 -22.49 4.20
CA GLY A 388 -27.61 -21.68 3.84
C GLY A 388 -27.32 -20.20 3.55
N HIS A 389 -26.04 -19.82 3.51
CA HIS A 389 -25.57 -18.47 3.25
C HIS A 389 -24.79 -18.38 1.94
N ARG A 390 -24.65 -17.15 1.44
CA ARG A 390 -23.89 -16.80 0.25
C ARG A 390 -22.99 -15.62 0.57
N VAL A 391 -21.71 -15.74 0.22
CA VAL A 391 -20.74 -14.64 0.28
C VAL A 391 -20.23 -14.38 -1.13
N VAL A 392 -20.13 -13.12 -1.51
CA VAL A 392 -19.58 -12.69 -2.80
C VAL A 392 -18.27 -11.96 -2.55
N MET A 393 -17.19 -12.43 -3.16
CA MET A 393 -15.88 -11.79 -3.06
C MET A 393 -15.66 -10.90 -4.27
N ALA A 394 -15.33 -9.64 -3.99
CA ALA A 394 -15.01 -8.64 -4.99
C ALA A 394 -13.53 -8.69 -5.40
N ARG A 395 -13.19 -8.04 -6.52
CA ARG A 395 -11.82 -7.91 -7.02
C ARG A 395 -10.83 -7.52 -5.92
N ALA A 396 -11.15 -6.53 -5.08
CA ALA A 396 -10.23 -6.06 -4.04
C ALA A 396 -9.79 -7.18 -3.07
N GLU A 397 -10.69 -8.10 -2.72
CA GLU A 397 -10.36 -9.23 -1.84
C GLU A 397 -9.51 -10.28 -2.55
N ILE A 398 -9.79 -10.49 -3.84
CA ILE A 398 -9.02 -11.41 -4.67
C ILE A 398 -7.61 -10.87 -4.97
N GLU A 399 -7.50 -9.57 -5.20
CA GLU A 399 -6.23 -8.85 -5.35
C GLU A 399 -5.40 -8.95 -4.07
N ARG A 400 -6.04 -8.83 -2.90
CA ARG A 400 -5.41 -9.01 -1.60
C ARG A 400 -4.85 -10.43 -1.41
N LEU A 401 -5.67 -11.45 -1.65
CA LEU A 401 -5.27 -12.87 -1.63
C LEU A 401 -4.04 -13.15 -2.52
N LEU A 402 -3.99 -12.52 -3.69
CA LEU A 402 -2.90 -12.71 -4.64
C LEU A 402 -1.64 -11.92 -4.28
N LEU A 403 -1.75 -10.64 -3.94
CA LEU A 403 -0.57 -9.80 -3.67
C LEU A 403 0.06 -10.09 -2.30
N GLU A 404 -0.73 -10.45 -1.28
CA GLU A 404 -0.19 -10.91 0.00
C GLU A 404 0.29 -12.38 -0.05
N LEU A 405 0.10 -13.07 -1.19
CA LEU A 405 0.36 -14.51 -1.36
C LEU A 405 -0.22 -15.35 -0.23
N THR A 406 -1.41 -14.97 0.28
CA THR A 406 -2.08 -15.67 1.37
C THR A 406 -2.25 -17.15 1.01
N HIS A 407 -2.11 -18.04 1.98
CA HIS A 407 -2.42 -19.46 1.80
C HIS A 407 -3.90 -19.60 1.40
N LEU A 408 -4.16 -20.31 0.31
CA LEU A 408 -5.53 -20.47 -0.17
C LEU A 408 -6.40 -21.26 0.83
N ASP A 409 -5.82 -22.22 1.54
CA ASP A 409 -6.48 -22.94 2.63
C ASP A 409 -6.87 -22.01 3.79
N THR A 410 -5.93 -21.19 4.28
CA THR A 410 -6.19 -20.17 5.31
C THR A 410 -7.33 -19.24 4.88
N TRP A 411 -7.28 -18.76 3.64
CA TRP A 411 -8.31 -17.90 3.09
C TRP A 411 -9.67 -18.61 3.02
N ALA A 412 -9.72 -19.83 2.48
CA ALA A 412 -10.94 -20.64 2.35
C ALA A 412 -11.59 -20.93 3.71
N ARG A 413 -10.80 -21.30 4.72
CA ARG A 413 -11.28 -21.48 6.10
C ARG A 413 -11.86 -20.20 6.70
N GLY A 414 -11.25 -19.05 6.38
CA GLY A 414 -11.80 -17.74 6.73
C GLY A 414 -13.17 -17.50 6.09
N VAL A 415 -13.33 -17.84 4.80
CA VAL A 415 -14.63 -17.75 4.10
C VAL A 415 -15.66 -18.71 4.69
N GLU A 416 -15.27 -19.94 4.99
CA GLU A 416 -16.15 -20.91 5.66
C GLU A 416 -16.67 -20.35 6.98
N ARG A 417 -15.81 -19.70 7.76
CA ARG A 417 -16.23 -19.04 9.01
C ARG A 417 -17.25 -17.93 8.76
N LEU A 418 -17.05 -17.11 7.73
CA LEU A 418 -18.04 -16.08 7.35
C LEU A 418 -19.39 -16.69 6.99
N LEU A 419 -19.39 -17.81 6.25
CA LEU A 419 -20.60 -18.54 5.90
C LEU A 419 -21.30 -19.10 7.13
N GLN A 420 -20.57 -19.68 8.09
CA GLN A 420 -21.14 -20.18 9.36
C GLN A 420 -21.78 -19.08 10.21
N MET A 421 -21.20 -17.87 10.21
CA MET A 421 -21.68 -16.74 11.01
C MET A 421 -22.94 -16.08 10.44
N GLY A 422 -23.23 -16.24 9.15
CA GLY A 422 -24.40 -15.67 8.52
C GLY A 422 -24.42 -14.12 8.56
N VAL A 423 -23.50 -13.48 7.82
CA VAL A 423 -23.35 -12.00 7.77
C VAL A 423 -24.41 -11.31 6.89
N ALA A 424 -25.69 -11.60 7.10
CA ALA A 424 -26.78 -11.08 6.27
C ALA A 424 -26.87 -9.53 6.33
N GLY A 425 -26.89 -8.89 5.16
CA GLY A 425 -27.10 -7.44 5.03
C GLY A 425 -25.89 -6.56 5.34
N TRP A 426 -24.72 -7.15 5.60
CA TRP A 426 -23.45 -6.46 5.82
C TRP A 426 -22.37 -6.98 4.88
N GLN A 427 -21.50 -6.11 4.40
CA GLN A 427 -20.26 -6.48 3.73
C GLN A 427 -19.23 -6.88 4.79
N PRO A 428 -18.86 -8.16 4.91
CA PRO A 428 -17.85 -8.59 5.86
C PRO A 428 -16.45 -8.14 5.41
N TRP A 429 -15.64 -7.70 6.37
CA TRP A 429 -14.20 -7.50 6.22
C TRP A 429 -13.48 -8.48 7.14
N PRO A 430 -13.18 -9.70 6.66
CA PRO A 430 -12.50 -10.70 7.47
C PRO A 430 -11.08 -10.25 7.82
N TYR A 431 -10.68 -10.48 9.06
CA TYR A 431 -9.29 -10.46 9.48
C TYR A 431 -8.90 -11.78 10.14
N PHE A 432 -7.60 -12.08 10.07
CA PHE A 432 -7.03 -13.32 10.56
C PHE A 432 -6.35 -13.07 11.90
N THR A 433 -6.24 -14.11 12.72
CA THR A 433 -5.45 -14.04 13.95
C THR A 433 -3.97 -14.15 13.62
N ASP A 434 -3.10 -13.71 14.52
CA ASP A 434 -1.63 -13.87 14.40
C ASP A 434 -0.99 -13.25 13.15
N GLU A 435 -1.64 -12.27 12.50
CA GLU A 435 -1.07 -11.61 11.32
C GLU A 435 0.31 -10.98 11.57
N HIS A 436 0.51 -10.43 12.76
CA HIS A 436 1.80 -9.89 13.18
C HIS A 436 2.94 -10.89 13.04
N LYS A 437 2.72 -12.21 13.14
CA LYS A 437 3.78 -13.23 12.97
C LYS A 437 4.31 -13.34 11.54
N VAL A 438 3.55 -12.86 10.56
CA VAL A 438 3.97 -12.83 9.15
C VAL A 438 4.68 -11.52 8.81
N TRP A 439 4.32 -10.43 9.48
CA TRP A 439 4.80 -9.08 9.19
C TRP A 439 5.96 -8.60 10.08
N ALA A 440 6.06 -9.10 11.33
CA ALA A 440 7.00 -8.64 12.36
C ALA A 440 8.40 -9.29 12.28
#